data_AF-A0A3C1X1N4-F1
#
_entry.id   AF-A0A3C1X1N4-F1
#
_cell.length_a   1.000
_cell.length_b   1.000
_cell.length_c   1.000
_cell.angle_alpha   90.00
_cell.angle_beta   90.00
_cell.angle_gamma   90.00
#
_symmetry.space_group_name_H-M   'P 1'
#
loop_
_entity.id
_entity.type
_entity.pdbx_description
1 polymer ?
#
loop_
_entity_poly.entity_id
_entity_poly.type
_entity_poly.pdbx_seq_one_letter_code
_entity_poly.pdbx_strand_id
1 'polypeptide(L)'
;MSRQPLDREEYVEQEYFFRVYRERLLESVPSQEILQTIHEELLATTRLPMAIDFLRAEILHHGRISGAMARLAHYFAPFQAFVIRCSEEDESRFEQLTALRILELEARYRTAAPSMAGLFIYQLECIARNRLGYSDGLKAMSEDPVYSDEWRRWILRLQAELGTLELAELIYRVSEHFYTRRAAGRSKTAEADRGLVLFGEQEGRIARANLGRDPLYLFAALQRHLGYPSVPKSIVENDTE
;
A
#
# COMPACT_ATOMS: atom_id res chain seq x y z
N MET A 1 14.96 -16.37 -0.11
CA MET A 1 13.76 -17.22 0.07
C MET A 1 12.57 -16.34 -0.26
N SER A 2 11.77 -16.70 -1.26
CA SER A 2 10.53 -15.96 -1.57
C SER A 2 9.61 -16.07 -0.38
N ARG A 3 9.12 -14.93 0.10
CA ARG A 3 8.29 -14.90 1.28
C ARG A 3 6.83 -14.99 0.84
N GLN A 4 6.05 -15.83 1.51
CA GLN A 4 4.63 -15.99 1.19
C GLN A 4 3.79 -14.90 1.88
N PRO A 5 2.68 -14.47 1.26
CA PRO A 5 1.67 -13.65 1.95
C PRO A 5 1.17 -14.34 3.23
N LEU A 6 0.64 -13.54 4.16
CA LEU A 6 0.05 -14.09 5.38
C LEU A 6 -1.29 -14.76 5.10
N ASP A 7 -1.70 -15.63 6.02
CA ASP A 7 -3.04 -16.22 6.01
C ASP A 7 -4.10 -15.16 6.29
N ARG A 8 -5.34 -15.42 5.83
CA ARG A 8 -6.46 -14.48 5.96
C ARG A 8 -6.71 -14.05 7.41
N GLU A 9 -6.60 -14.97 8.36
CA GLU A 9 -6.83 -14.71 9.79
C GLU A 9 -5.85 -13.66 10.33
N GLU A 10 -4.58 -13.70 9.91
CA GLU A 10 -3.58 -12.71 10.31
C GLU A 10 -3.97 -11.30 9.82
N TYR A 11 -4.54 -11.18 8.63
CA TYR A 11 -5.02 -9.89 8.11
C TYR A 11 -6.28 -9.39 8.84
N VAL A 12 -7.15 -10.29 9.30
CA VAL A 12 -8.31 -9.92 10.14
C VAL A 12 -7.83 -9.34 11.47
N GLU A 13 -6.85 -9.97 12.12
CA GLU A 13 -6.27 -9.48 13.36
C GLU A 13 -5.46 -8.19 13.14
N GLN A 14 -4.75 -8.04 12.01
CA GLN A 14 -4.09 -6.77 11.65
C GLN A 14 -5.09 -5.62 11.49
N GLU A 15 -6.23 -5.86 10.81
CA GLU A 15 -7.29 -4.86 10.69
C GLU A 15 -7.80 -4.44 12.08
N TYR A 16 -8.09 -5.42 12.94
CA TYR A 16 -8.51 -5.16 14.33
C TYR A 16 -7.47 -4.31 15.07
N PHE A 17 -6.20 -4.72 15.02
CA PHE A 17 -5.09 -4.03 15.66
C PHE A 17 -4.98 -2.56 15.23
N PHE A 18 -4.90 -2.28 13.93
CA PHE A 18 -4.75 -0.90 13.46
C PHE A 18 -5.97 -0.03 13.80
N ARG A 19 -7.18 -0.60 13.75
CA ARG A 19 -8.41 0.09 14.11
C ARG A 19 -8.42 0.45 15.60
N VAL A 20 -8.22 -0.53 16.48
CA VAL A 20 -8.27 -0.33 17.94
C VAL A 20 -7.13 0.54 18.43
N TYR A 21 -5.93 0.41 17.84
CA TYR A 21 -4.83 1.33 18.12
C TYR A 21 -5.26 2.76 17.83
N ARG A 22 -5.79 3.02 16.63
CA ARG A 22 -6.23 4.36 16.24
C ARG A 22 -7.33 4.91 17.14
N GLU A 23 -8.32 4.09 17.50
CA GLU A 23 -9.42 4.47 18.39
C GLU A 23 -8.90 4.86 19.78
N ARG A 24 -8.01 4.06 20.38
CA ARG A 24 -7.44 4.36 21.71
C ARG A 24 -6.48 5.55 21.69
N LEU A 25 -5.78 5.77 20.58
CA LEU A 25 -4.93 6.96 20.42
C LEU A 25 -5.78 8.24 20.40
N LEU A 26 -6.98 8.22 19.81
CA LEU A 26 -7.93 9.34 19.87
C LEU A 26 -8.43 9.58 21.31
N GLU A 27 -8.53 8.53 22.11
CA GLU A 27 -8.85 8.59 23.54
C GLU A 27 -7.66 9.01 24.41
N SER A 28 -6.53 9.41 23.79
CA SER A 28 -5.30 9.84 24.46
C SER A 28 -4.66 8.76 25.33
N VAL A 29 -4.92 7.48 25.04
CA VAL A 29 -4.25 6.36 25.71
C VAL A 29 -2.80 6.26 25.21
N PRO A 30 -1.79 6.10 26.09
CA PRO A 30 -0.40 5.94 25.67
C PRO A 30 -0.20 4.69 24.80
N SER A 31 0.58 4.80 23.73
CA SER A 31 0.88 3.69 22.81
C SER A 31 1.36 2.41 23.49
N GLN A 32 2.13 2.51 24.58
CA GLN A 32 2.63 1.35 25.34
C GLN A 32 1.47 0.57 25.98
N GLU A 33 0.50 1.29 26.56
CA GLU A 33 -0.69 0.74 27.19
C GLU A 33 -1.66 0.18 26.14
N ILE A 34 -1.80 0.87 24.99
CA ILE A 34 -2.56 0.37 23.83
C ILE A 34 -2.01 -1.00 23.38
N LEU A 35 -0.70 -1.12 23.19
CA LEU A 35 -0.07 -2.37 22.75
C LEU A 35 -0.28 -3.50 23.77
N GLN A 36 -0.18 -3.19 25.07
CA GLN A 36 -0.42 -4.18 26.13
C GLN A 36 -1.86 -4.68 26.14
N THR A 37 -2.83 -3.78 26.05
CA THR A 37 -4.25 -4.13 26.11
C THR A 37 -4.70 -4.88 24.86
N ILE A 38 -4.29 -4.46 23.66
CA ILE A 38 -4.64 -5.18 22.43
C ILE A 38 -4.08 -6.60 22.45
N HIS A 39 -2.86 -6.81 22.94
CA HIS A 39 -2.27 -8.15 23.04
C HIS A 39 -3.20 -9.16 23.74
N GLU A 40 -3.91 -8.73 24.79
CA GLU A 40 -4.83 -9.59 25.57
C GLU A 40 -6.16 -9.88 24.85
N GLU A 41 -6.49 -9.10 23.82
CA GLU A 41 -7.76 -9.19 23.07
C GLU A 41 -7.66 -10.00 21.78
N LEU A 42 -6.44 -10.20 21.27
CA LEU A 42 -6.20 -10.85 19.99
C LEU A 42 -6.39 -12.36 20.05
N LEU A 43 -6.69 -12.93 18.88
CA LEU A 43 -6.78 -14.37 18.73
C LEU A 43 -5.40 -15.04 18.94
N ALA A 44 -5.28 -15.83 20.00
CA ALA A 44 -4.03 -16.48 20.41
C ALA A 44 -3.46 -17.50 19.39
N THR A 45 -4.23 -17.94 18.39
CA THR A 45 -3.75 -18.84 17.34
C THR A 45 -2.99 -18.13 16.22
N THR A 46 -3.05 -16.79 16.17
CA THR A 46 -2.33 -15.96 15.21
C THR A 46 -0.94 -15.58 15.71
N ARG A 47 -0.08 -15.08 14.83
CA ARG A 47 1.28 -14.61 15.22
C ARG A 47 1.28 -13.17 15.71
N LEU A 48 0.16 -12.45 15.58
CA LEU A 48 0.08 -11.03 15.96
C LEU A 48 0.42 -10.75 17.44
N PRO A 49 -0.02 -11.54 18.43
CA PRO A 49 0.33 -11.28 19.82
C PRO A 49 1.86 -11.23 20.04
N MET A 50 2.60 -12.18 19.47
CA MET A 50 4.06 -12.20 19.53
C MET A 50 4.69 -10.98 18.84
N ALA A 51 4.12 -10.55 17.72
CA ALA A 51 4.57 -9.35 17.04
C ALA A 51 4.34 -8.09 17.91
N ILE A 52 3.17 -7.97 18.55
CA ILE A 52 2.84 -6.86 19.44
C ILE A 52 3.75 -6.82 20.67
N ASP A 53 4.07 -7.95 21.28
CA ASP A 53 5.02 -8.00 22.39
C ASP A 53 6.39 -7.43 21.99
N PHE A 54 6.85 -7.75 20.78
CA PHE A 54 8.09 -7.18 20.23
C PHE A 54 7.95 -5.68 19.94
N LEU A 55 6.83 -5.21 19.36
CA LEU A 55 6.56 -3.78 19.18
C LEU A 55 6.58 -3.03 20.53
N ARG A 56 6.01 -3.63 21.57
CA ARG A 56 5.96 -3.06 22.94
C ARG A 56 7.35 -2.94 23.55
N ALA A 57 8.22 -3.95 23.36
CA ALA A 57 9.60 -3.87 23.80
C ALA A 57 10.35 -2.74 23.08
N GLU A 58 10.21 -2.64 21.75
CA GLU A 58 10.93 -1.65 20.96
C GLU A 58 10.47 -0.20 21.23
N ILE A 59 9.17 0.05 21.42
CA ILE A 59 8.68 1.40 21.77
C ILE A 59 9.18 1.86 23.16
N LEU A 60 9.35 0.94 24.11
CA LEU A 60 9.91 1.26 25.43
C LEU A 60 11.40 1.63 25.36
N HIS A 61 12.13 1.11 24.37
CA HIS A 61 13.56 1.39 24.19
C HIS A 61 13.85 2.58 23.26
N HIS A 62 13.08 2.74 22.18
CA HIS A 62 13.37 3.68 21.10
C HIS A 62 12.27 4.74 20.88
N GLY A 63 11.12 4.63 21.56
CA GLY A 63 10.00 5.57 21.43
C GLY A 63 9.21 5.46 20.11
N ARG A 64 9.53 4.50 19.25
CA ARG A 64 8.95 4.33 17.90
C ARG A 64 8.70 2.85 17.61
N ILE A 65 7.64 2.54 16.85
CA ILE A 65 7.30 1.17 16.45
C ILE A 65 7.70 0.84 15.01
N SER A 66 7.95 1.82 14.15
CA SER A 66 8.31 1.56 12.73
C SER A 66 9.56 0.68 12.57
N GLY A 67 10.59 0.90 13.39
CA GLY A 67 11.80 0.08 13.40
C GLY A 67 11.51 -1.38 13.73
N ALA A 68 10.62 -1.61 14.69
CA ALA A 68 10.20 -2.95 15.08
C ALA A 68 9.40 -3.64 13.96
N MET A 69 8.46 -2.91 13.34
CA MET A 69 7.70 -3.40 12.19
C MET A 69 8.61 -3.77 11.01
N ALA A 70 9.65 -2.98 10.74
CA ALA A 70 10.62 -3.27 9.68
C ALA A 70 11.44 -4.54 9.97
N ARG A 71 11.79 -4.81 11.23
CA ARG A 71 12.50 -6.04 11.64
C ARG A 71 11.58 -7.26 11.61
N LEU A 72 10.31 -7.06 11.94
CA LEU A 72 9.23 -8.01 11.74
C LEU A 72 8.73 -7.98 10.29
N ALA A 73 9.64 -7.78 9.32
CA ALA A 73 9.31 -7.82 7.91
C ALA A 73 8.46 -9.05 7.67
N HIS A 74 8.83 -10.23 8.18
CA HIS A 74 8.11 -11.52 8.05
C HIS A 74 6.61 -11.51 8.41
N TYR A 75 6.17 -10.53 9.20
CA TYR A 75 4.78 -10.31 9.60
C TYR A 75 4.19 -9.05 8.95
N PHE A 76 4.78 -7.87 9.16
CA PHE A 76 4.28 -6.62 8.58
C PHE A 76 4.85 -6.42 7.17
N ALA A 77 4.01 -6.12 6.19
CA ALA A 77 4.51 -5.79 4.86
C ALA A 77 5.42 -4.55 4.94
N PRO A 78 6.52 -4.47 4.16
CA PRO A 78 7.45 -3.35 4.24
C PRO A 78 6.77 -1.99 4.01
N PHE A 79 5.74 -1.95 3.16
CA PHE A 79 4.87 -0.78 2.98
C PHE A 79 4.18 -0.34 4.29
N GLN A 80 3.70 -1.28 5.12
CA GLN A 80 3.05 -0.96 6.40
C GLN A 80 4.05 -0.30 7.37
N ALA A 81 5.27 -0.84 7.46
CA ALA A 81 6.34 -0.26 8.27
C ALA A 81 6.77 1.13 7.74
N PHE A 82 6.82 1.29 6.42
CA PHE A 82 7.09 2.57 5.76
C PHE A 82 6.06 3.64 6.11
N VAL A 83 4.77 3.32 6.05
CA VAL A 83 3.70 4.28 6.38
C VAL A 83 3.79 4.72 7.85
N ILE A 84 4.01 3.81 8.79
CA ILE A 84 4.21 4.22 10.20
C ILE A 84 5.46 5.09 10.35
N ARG A 85 6.58 4.72 9.71
CA ARG A 85 7.81 5.51 9.77
C ARG A 85 7.57 6.95 9.34
N CYS A 86 6.86 7.16 8.23
CA CYS A 86 6.52 8.51 7.76
C CYS A 86 5.73 9.32 8.79
N SER A 87 4.95 8.67 9.67
CA SER A 87 4.20 9.36 10.73
C SER A 87 4.97 9.59 12.02
N GLU A 88 6.12 8.93 12.19
CA GLU A 88 6.98 9.04 13.36
C GLU A 88 8.17 10.00 13.14
N GLU A 89 8.33 10.54 11.93
CA GLU A 89 9.34 11.54 11.60
C GLU A 89 9.00 12.90 12.24
N ASP A 90 9.97 13.54 12.89
CA ASP A 90 9.74 14.67 13.80
C ASP A 90 9.16 15.93 13.11
N GLU A 91 9.42 16.11 11.82
CA GLU A 91 8.89 17.24 11.01
C GLU A 91 7.74 16.82 10.08
N SER A 92 7.17 15.64 10.31
CA SER A 92 6.16 15.09 9.41
C SER A 92 4.82 15.79 9.55
N ARG A 93 4.25 16.22 8.42
CA ARG A 93 2.85 16.65 8.31
C ARG A 93 1.87 15.47 8.17
N PHE A 94 2.39 14.24 8.19
CA PHE A 94 1.61 13.02 8.03
C PHE A 94 1.29 12.43 9.40
N GLU A 95 0.04 12.58 9.81
CA GLU A 95 -0.39 12.18 11.16
C GLU A 95 -0.45 10.66 11.35
N GLN A 96 -0.07 10.20 12.54
CA GLN A 96 -0.15 8.79 12.92
C GLN A 96 -1.57 8.22 12.85
N LEU A 97 -2.61 9.02 13.12
CA LEU A 97 -4.00 8.61 12.97
C LEU A 97 -4.35 8.29 11.51
N THR A 98 -3.84 9.09 10.57
CA THR A 98 -4.01 8.85 9.12
C THR A 98 -3.22 7.62 8.69
N ALA A 99 -2.00 7.43 9.22
CA ALA A 99 -1.19 6.24 9.00
C ALA A 99 -1.93 4.97 9.42
N LEU A 100 -2.39 4.91 10.67
CA LEU A 100 -3.15 3.76 11.20
C LEU A 100 -4.42 3.51 10.40
N ARG A 101 -5.11 4.56 9.93
CA ARG A 101 -6.30 4.40 9.08
C ARG A 101 -5.97 3.80 7.71
N ILE A 102 -4.85 4.21 7.10
CA ILE A 102 -4.37 3.60 5.84
C ILE A 102 -4.08 2.11 6.05
N LEU A 103 -3.44 1.75 7.16
CA LEU A 103 -3.09 0.36 7.45
C LEU A 103 -4.30 -0.52 7.80
N GLU A 104 -5.27 0.04 8.52
CA GLU A 104 -6.57 -0.61 8.78
C GLU A 104 -7.25 -0.99 7.44
N LEU A 105 -7.36 -0.02 6.53
CA LEU A 105 -8.01 -0.23 5.23
C LEU A 105 -7.19 -1.18 4.33
N GLU A 106 -5.86 -1.13 4.39
CA GLU A 106 -5.01 -2.05 3.67
C GLU A 106 -5.21 -3.49 4.14
N ALA A 107 -5.18 -3.72 5.46
CA ALA A 107 -5.39 -5.03 6.06
C ALA A 107 -6.78 -5.57 5.70
N ARG A 108 -7.82 -4.74 5.82
CA ARG A 108 -9.18 -5.07 5.37
C ARG A 108 -9.20 -5.51 3.91
N TYR A 109 -8.56 -4.74 3.03
CA TYR A 109 -8.54 -5.06 1.61
C TYR A 109 -7.82 -6.39 1.33
N ARG A 110 -6.74 -6.69 2.08
CA ARG A 110 -6.03 -7.99 2.00
C ARG A 110 -6.90 -9.17 2.43
N THR A 111 -7.80 -9.01 3.40
CA THR A 111 -8.74 -10.09 3.78
C THR A 111 -9.68 -10.49 2.64
N ALA A 112 -9.91 -9.59 1.67
CA ALA A 112 -10.76 -9.81 0.50
C ALA A 112 -10.00 -10.38 -0.72
N ALA A 113 -8.74 -10.82 -0.54
CA ALA A 113 -7.90 -11.38 -1.60
C ALA A 113 -7.76 -10.45 -2.83
N PRO A 114 -7.12 -9.29 -2.66
CA PRO A 114 -7.09 -8.25 -3.68
C PRO A 114 -6.21 -8.66 -4.86
N SER A 115 -6.50 -8.09 -6.04
CA SER A 115 -5.58 -8.20 -7.18
C SER A 115 -4.30 -7.41 -6.89
N MET A 116 -3.16 -7.86 -7.45
CA MET A 116 -1.89 -7.13 -7.38
C MET A 116 -2.05 -5.70 -7.90
N ALA A 117 -2.80 -5.50 -8.99
CA ALA A 117 -3.11 -4.19 -9.53
C ALA A 117 -3.89 -3.32 -8.54
N GLY A 118 -4.91 -3.87 -7.88
CA GLY A 118 -5.69 -3.13 -6.89
C GLY A 118 -4.86 -2.72 -5.68
N LEU A 119 -4.03 -3.63 -5.15
CA LEU A 119 -3.15 -3.33 -4.02
C LEU A 119 -2.10 -2.28 -4.40
N PHE A 120 -1.51 -2.39 -5.58
CA PHE A 120 -0.54 -1.43 -6.10
C PHE A 120 -1.13 -0.02 -6.21
N ILE A 121 -2.32 0.11 -6.82
CA ILE A 121 -2.94 1.42 -7.00
C ILE A 121 -3.33 2.03 -5.65
N TYR A 122 -3.84 1.23 -4.71
CA TYR A 122 -4.13 1.69 -3.36
C TYR A 122 -2.87 2.25 -2.66
N GLN A 123 -1.78 1.47 -2.64
CA GLN A 123 -0.52 1.87 -1.99
C GLN A 123 0.09 3.11 -2.66
N LEU A 124 0.10 3.15 -4.00
CA LEU A 124 0.59 4.30 -4.76
C LEU A 124 -0.24 5.56 -4.49
N GLU A 125 -1.57 5.43 -4.44
CA GLU A 125 -2.46 6.54 -4.13
C GLU A 125 -2.26 7.06 -2.70
N CYS A 126 -2.00 6.16 -1.73
CA CYS A 126 -1.62 6.54 -0.36
C CYS A 126 -0.35 7.41 -0.35
N ILE A 127 0.70 7.00 -1.08
CA ILE A 127 1.95 7.77 -1.21
C ILE A 127 1.69 9.13 -1.86
N ALA A 128 0.95 9.16 -2.96
CA ALA A 128 0.70 10.38 -3.73
C ALA A 128 -0.16 11.38 -2.95
N ARG A 129 -1.28 10.93 -2.36
CA ARG A 129 -2.22 11.79 -1.64
C ARG A 129 -1.66 12.38 -0.36
N ASN A 130 -0.80 11.64 0.34
CA ASN A 130 -0.22 12.06 1.61
C ASN A 130 1.24 12.54 1.48
N ARG A 131 1.76 12.63 0.25
CA ARG A 131 3.11 13.14 -0.06
C ARG A 131 4.22 12.41 0.70
N LEU A 132 4.11 11.09 0.82
CA LEU A 132 5.03 10.26 1.63
C LEU A 132 6.42 10.05 1.00
N GLY A 133 6.61 10.48 -0.24
CA GLY A 133 7.85 10.31 -1.00
C GLY A 133 7.87 9.02 -1.84
N TYR A 134 8.06 9.17 -3.15
CA TYR A 134 8.00 8.04 -4.10
C TYR A 134 9.18 7.07 -4.01
N SER A 135 10.39 7.57 -3.74
CA SER A 135 11.61 6.74 -3.71
C SER A 135 11.50 5.60 -2.70
N ASP A 136 11.28 5.95 -1.43
CA ASP A 136 11.20 4.99 -0.36
C ASP A 136 9.88 4.21 -0.40
N GLY A 137 8.79 4.87 -0.76
CA GLY A 137 7.47 4.26 -0.85
C GLY A 137 7.41 3.15 -1.90
N LEU A 138 7.90 3.41 -3.12
CA LEU A 138 7.94 2.38 -4.17
C LEU A 138 8.90 1.24 -3.82
N LYS A 139 10.03 1.54 -3.20
CA LYS A 139 10.94 0.50 -2.72
C LYS A 139 10.24 -0.40 -1.71
N ALA A 140 9.57 0.17 -0.71
CA ALA A 140 8.82 -0.57 0.29
C ALA A 140 7.67 -1.40 -0.33
N MET A 141 6.96 -0.86 -1.32
CA MET A 141 5.95 -1.62 -2.07
C MET A 141 6.58 -2.81 -2.81
N SER A 142 7.73 -2.63 -3.46
CA SER A 142 8.37 -3.67 -4.27
C SER A 142 8.84 -4.90 -3.47
N GLU A 143 8.99 -4.75 -2.16
CA GLU A 143 9.42 -5.81 -1.23
C GLU A 143 8.23 -6.59 -0.65
N ASP A 144 7.00 -6.27 -1.04
CA ASP A 144 5.80 -6.98 -0.61
C ASP A 144 5.73 -8.39 -1.23
N PRO A 145 5.48 -9.44 -0.41
CA PRO A 145 5.37 -10.82 -0.90
C PRO A 145 4.19 -11.06 -1.86
N VAL A 146 3.21 -10.15 -1.93
CA VAL A 146 2.08 -10.27 -2.87
C VAL A 146 2.51 -10.04 -4.33
N TYR A 147 3.57 -9.27 -4.57
CA TYR A 147 4.01 -8.96 -5.94
C TYR A 147 4.88 -10.07 -6.53
N SER A 148 4.60 -10.42 -7.78
CA SER A 148 5.50 -11.28 -8.57
C SER A 148 6.83 -10.57 -8.89
N ASP A 149 7.82 -11.33 -9.35
CA ASP A 149 9.12 -10.77 -9.77
C ASP A 149 9.00 -9.76 -10.92
N GLU A 150 7.96 -9.90 -11.75
CA GLU A 150 7.63 -8.95 -12.82
C GLU A 150 7.11 -7.63 -12.26
N TRP A 151 6.17 -7.69 -11.32
CA TRP A 151 5.68 -6.52 -10.59
C TRP A 151 6.79 -5.82 -9.83
N ARG A 152 7.59 -6.57 -9.05
CA ARG A 152 8.72 -6.02 -8.30
C ARG A 152 9.69 -5.24 -9.18
N ARG A 153 10.12 -5.84 -10.31
CA ARG A 153 11.03 -5.17 -11.26
C ARG A 153 10.41 -3.93 -11.88
N TRP A 154 9.12 -3.95 -12.18
CA TRP A 154 8.42 -2.80 -12.74
C TRP A 154 8.26 -1.67 -11.72
N ILE A 155 7.85 -1.97 -10.48
CA ILE A 155 7.73 -1.00 -9.38
C ILE A 155 9.06 -0.28 -9.13
N LEU A 156 10.18 -1.01 -9.14
CA LEU A 156 11.50 -0.40 -8.97
C LEU A 156 11.90 0.52 -10.14
N ARG A 157 11.45 0.23 -11.37
CA ARG A 157 11.69 1.12 -12.52
C ARG A 157 10.80 2.36 -12.50
N LEU A 158 9.57 2.25 -12.00
CA LEU A 158 8.66 3.38 -11.88
C LEU A 158 9.29 4.56 -11.13
N GLN A 159 10.18 4.30 -10.17
CA GLN A 159 10.87 5.35 -9.43
C GLN A 159 11.60 6.36 -10.34
N ALA A 160 12.17 5.90 -11.45
CA ALA A 160 12.86 6.77 -12.41
C ALA A 160 11.92 7.38 -13.47
N GLU A 161 10.76 6.76 -13.69
CA GLU A 161 9.81 7.18 -14.73
C GLU A 161 8.76 8.17 -14.20
N LEU A 162 8.43 8.10 -12.91
CA LEU A 162 7.52 9.03 -12.25
C LEU A 162 8.08 10.46 -12.29
N GLY A 163 7.29 11.37 -12.86
CA GLY A 163 7.67 12.76 -13.12
C GLY A 163 8.06 13.03 -14.58
N THR A 164 8.41 11.99 -15.34
CA THR A 164 8.67 12.09 -16.79
C THR A 164 7.44 11.65 -17.61
N LEU A 165 6.76 10.60 -17.15
CA LEU A 165 5.55 10.06 -17.78
C LEU A 165 4.36 10.19 -16.84
N GLU A 166 3.17 10.32 -17.43
CA GLU A 166 1.90 10.29 -16.69
C GLU A 166 1.60 8.87 -16.20
N LEU A 167 1.02 8.74 -15.00
CA LEU A 167 0.64 7.43 -14.44
C LEU A 167 -0.33 6.66 -15.36
N ALA A 168 -1.27 7.35 -15.99
CA ALA A 168 -2.19 6.75 -16.96
C ALA A 168 -1.44 6.11 -18.14
N GLU A 169 -0.37 6.75 -18.61
CA GLU A 169 0.46 6.21 -19.68
C GLU A 169 1.26 4.99 -19.23
N LEU A 170 1.85 5.05 -18.03
CA LEU A 170 2.60 3.94 -17.44
C LEU A 170 1.72 2.69 -17.30
N ILE A 171 0.51 2.82 -16.75
CA ILE A 171 -0.44 1.72 -16.61
C ILE A 171 -0.89 1.20 -17.98
N TYR A 172 -1.21 2.10 -18.92
CA TYR A 172 -1.66 1.69 -20.24
C TYR A 172 -0.61 0.85 -20.98
N ARG A 173 0.67 1.25 -20.95
CA ARG A 173 1.76 0.56 -21.66
C ARG A 173 2.00 -0.88 -21.19
N VAL A 174 1.72 -1.19 -19.93
CA VAL A 174 1.85 -2.55 -19.36
C VAL A 174 0.49 -3.24 -19.17
N SER A 175 -0.53 -2.81 -19.92
CA SER A 175 -1.86 -3.42 -19.90
C SER A 175 -2.09 -4.38 -21.07
N GLU A 176 -2.90 -5.40 -20.85
CA GLU A 176 -3.38 -6.30 -21.90
C GLU A 176 -4.03 -5.51 -23.06
N HIS A 177 -4.79 -4.45 -22.73
CA HIS A 177 -5.45 -3.58 -23.71
C HIS A 177 -4.50 -2.98 -24.74
N PHE A 178 -3.30 -2.58 -24.31
CA PHE A 178 -2.28 -2.03 -25.21
C PHE A 178 -1.82 -3.06 -26.25
N TYR A 179 -1.57 -4.30 -25.81
CA TYR A 179 -1.10 -5.37 -26.70
C TYR A 179 -2.21 -5.89 -27.61
N THR A 180 -3.43 -6.08 -27.10
CA THR A 180 -4.60 -6.47 -27.90
C THR A 180 -4.82 -5.49 -29.05
N ARG A 181 -4.75 -4.19 -28.77
CA ARG A 181 -4.92 -3.15 -29.79
C ARG A 181 -3.75 -3.11 -30.79
N ARG A 182 -2.52 -3.33 -30.33
CA ARG A 182 -1.33 -3.38 -31.21
C ARG A 182 -1.38 -4.59 -32.16
N ALA A 183 -1.85 -5.73 -31.67
CA ALA A 183 -2.05 -6.94 -32.47
C ALA A 183 -3.15 -6.75 -33.52
N ALA A 184 -4.24 -6.03 -33.21
CA ALA A 184 -5.29 -5.72 -34.19
C ALA A 184 -4.82 -4.82 -35.35
N GLY A 185 -3.70 -4.10 -35.20
CA GLY A 185 -3.14 -3.19 -36.20
C GLY A 185 -1.99 -3.76 -37.05
N ARG A 186 -1.51 -4.99 -36.81
CA ARG A 186 -0.38 -5.62 -37.55
C ARG A 186 -0.62 -7.12 -37.79
N SER A 187 -0.16 -7.62 -38.93
CA SER A 187 -0.21 -9.05 -39.32
C SER A 187 0.54 -9.95 -38.31
N LYS A 188 0.24 -11.26 -38.35
CA LYS A 188 0.54 -12.40 -37.43
C LYS A 188 1.94 -12.53 -36.79
N THR A 189 2.89 -11.62 -37.04
CA THR A 189 4.21 -11.56 -36.38
C THR A 189 4.19 -10.96 -34.97
N ALA A 190 3.05 -10.48 -34.47
CA ALA A 190 2.92 -9.79 -33.18
C ALA A 190 2.94 -10.71 -31.95
N GLU A 191 2.81 -12.03 -32.12
CA GLU A 191 2.73 -12.98 -30.99
C GLU A 191 4.08 -13.22 -30.30
N ALA A 192 5.20 -13.03 -31.02
CA ALA A 192 6.55 -13.21 -30.51
C ALA A 192 7.08 -12.02 -29.68
N ASP A 193 6.33 -10.92 -29.60
CA ASP A 193 6.76 -9.63 -29.02
C ASP A 193 5.77 -9.15 -27.93
N ARG A 194 5.08 -10.08 -27.27
CA ARG A 194 4.26 -9.76 -26.08
C ARG A 194 5.19 -9.31 -24.97
N GLY A 195 5.22 -8.01 -24.71
CA GLY A 195 5.97 -7.44 -23.60
C GLY A 195 5.27 -7.67 -22.26
N LEU A 196 5.68 -6.91 -21.24
CA LEU A 196 5.23 -7.06 -19.87
C LEU A 196 3.74 -6.69 -19.70
N VAL A 197 2.92 -7.64 -19.22
CA VAL A 197 1.49 -7.44 -18.94
C VAL A 197 1.24 -7.55 -17.45
N LEU A 198 0.98 -6.42 -16.78
CA LEU A 198 0.70 -6.34 -15.35
C LEU A 198 -0.78 -5.99 -15.07
N PHE A 199 -1.39 -5.25 -15.98
CA PHE A 199 -2.78 -4.80 -15.88
C PHE A 199 -3.63 -5.49 -16.95
N GLY A 200 -4.92 -5.73 -16.64
CA GLY A 200 -5.83 -6.37 -17.57
C GLY A 200 -6.41 -5.43 -18.62
N GLU A 201 -7.31 -5.98 -19.43
CA GLU A 201 -8.04 -5.25 -20.48
C GLU A 201 -8.87 -4.08 -19.91
N GLN A 202 -9.45 -4.24 -18.72
CA GLN A 202 -10.30 -3.22 -18.11
C GLN A 202 -9.49 -2.03 -17.58
N GLU A 203 -8.44 -2.30 -16.82
CA GLU A 203 -7.53 -1.27 -16.28
C GLU A 203 -6.85 -0.52 -17.42
N GLY A 204 -6.43 -1.24 -18.48
CA GLY A 204 -5.85 -0.62 -19.68
C GLY A 204 -6.80 0.32 -20.43
N ARG A 205 -8.09 -0.04 -20.54
CA ARG A 205 -9.12 0.84 -21.11
C ARG A 205 -9.33 2.10 -20.26
N ILE A 206 -9.38 1.94 -18.94
CA ILE A 206 -9.50 3.05 -17.99
C ILE A 206 -8.29 3.98 -18.10
N ALA A 207 -7.09 3.43 -18.09
CA ALA A 207 -5.84 4.18 -18.18
C ALA A 207 -5.79 5.01 -19.47
N ARG A 208 -6.09 4.39 -20.61
CA ARG A 208 -6.14 5.08 -21.90
C ARG A 208 -7.17 6.22 -21.96
N ALA A 209 -8.34 6.03 -21.34
CA ALA A 209 -9.39 7.06 -21.31
C ALA A 209 -9.01 8.29 -20.46
N ASN A 210 -8.01 8.14 -19.58
CA ASN A 210 -7.56 9.18 -18.66
C ASN A 210 -6.19 9.80 -19.03
N LEU A 211 -5.64 9.50 -20.21
CA LEU A 211 -4.44 10.18 -20.72
C LEU A 211 -4.67 11.69 -20.86
N GLY A 212 -3.72 12.50 -20.38
CA GLY A 212 -3.78 13.97 -20.41
C GLY A 212 -4.87 14.58 -19.52
N ARG A 213 -5.45 13.79 -18.59
CA ARG A 213 -6.45 14.26 -17.62
C ARG A 213 -5.85 14.33 -16.22
N ASP A 214 -6.57 15.00 -15.31
CA ASP A 214 -6.20 15.01 -13.89
C ASP A 214 -6.09 13.56 -13.36
N PRO A 215 -4.94 13.17 -12.76
CA PRO A 215 -4.73 11.83 -12.20
C PRO A 215 -5.80 11.38 -11.19
N LEU A 216 -6.50 12.31 -10.53
CA LEU A 216 -7.59 11.97 -9.62
C LEU A 216 -8.75 11.25 -10.32
N TYR A 217 -9.01 11.53 -11.60
CA TYR A 217 -10.02 10.80 -12.38
C TYR A 217 -9.59 9.36 -12.65
N LEU A 218 -8.29 9.14 -12.89
CA LEU A 218 -7.74 7.80 -13.05
C LEU A 218 -7.91 6.99 -11.77
N PHE A 219 -7.50 7.54 -10.61
CA PHE A 219 -7.67 6.89 -9.31
C PHE A 219 -9.14 6.59 -9.02
N ALA A 220 -10.05 7.55 -9.18
CA ALA A 220 -11.47 7.32 -8.95
C ALA A 220 -12.07 6.24 -9.87
N ALA A 221 -11.62 6.15 -11.12
CA ALA A 221 -12.06 5.11 -12.04
C ALA A 221 -11.51 3.73 -11.64
N LEU A 222 -10.22 3.63 -11.35
CA LEU A 222 -9.58 2.38 -10.92
C LEU A 222 -10.15 1.90 -9.58
N GLN A 223 -10.38 2.80 -8.62
CA GLN A 223 -10.99 2.47 -7.34
C GLN A 223 -12.34 1.76 -7.49
N ARG A 224 -13.24 2.29 -8.33
CA ARG A 224 -14.57 1.70 -8.54
C ARG A 224 -14.52 0.29 -9.14
N HIS A 225 -13.48 -0.01 -9.92
CA HIS A 225 -13.38 -1.25 -10.67
C HIS A 225 -12.48 -2.30 -10.01
N LEU A 226 -11.43 -1.86 -9.31
CA LEU A 226 -10.53 -2.72 -8.53
C LEU A 226 -11.04 -2.94 -7.11
N GLY A 227 -11.97 -2.11 -6.62
CA GLY A 227 -12.64 -2.31 -5.33
C GLY A 227 -11.78 -1.98 -4.11
N TYR A 228 -10.67 -1.27 -4.29
CA TYR A 228 -9.82 -0.88 -3.16
C TYR A 228 -10.44 0.25 -2.33
N PRO A 229 -10.16 0.35 -1.01
CA PRO A 229 -10.78 1.33 -0.14
C PRO A 229 -10.42 2.78 -0.47
N SER A 230 -11.28 3.72 -0.09
CA SER A 230 -10.98 5.15 -0.24
C SER A 230 -9.78 5.56 0.60
N VAL A 231 -8.76 6.09 -0.06
CA VAL A 231 -7.53 6.54 0.58
C VAL A 231 -7.78 7.77 1.46
N PRO A 232 -7.53 7.68 2.78
CA PRO A 232 -7.57 8.81 3.69
C PRO A 232 -6.58 9.91 3.29
N LYS A 233 -6.95 11.15 3.57
CA LYS A 233 -6.08 12.32 3.42
C LYS A 233 -5.72 12.83 4.81
N SER A 234 -4.47 13.24 4.99
CA SER A 234 -4.06 13.96 6.19
C SER A 234 -4.85 15.26 6.30
N ILE A 235 -5.49 15.48 7.45
CA ILE A 235 -6.20 16.71 7.75
C ILE A 235 -5.14 17.67 8.28
N VAL A 236 -4.40 18.32 7.39
CA VAL A 236 -3.64 19.49 7.82
C VAL A 236 -4.69 20.58 8.02
N GLU A 237 -4.99 20.94 9.27
CA GLU A 237 -5.62 22.23 9.54
C GLU A 237 -4.72 23.28 8.88
N ASN A 238 -5.24 23.91 7.82
CA ASN A 238 -4.60 25.10 7.31
C ASN A 238 -4.73 26.12 8.43
N ASP A 239 -3.67 26.32 9.21
CA ASP A 239 -3.43 27.54 9.96
C ASP A 239 -3.52 28.68 8.95
N THR A 240 -4.74 29.20 8.81
CA THR A 240 -5.03 30.37 8.02
C THR A 240 -5.01 31.49 9.05
N GLU A 241 -3.86 32.16 9.11
CA GLU A 241 -3.75 33.52 9.67
C GLU A 241 -4.80 34.47 9.06
#